data_AF-A0A3D0SV43-F1
#
_entry.id   AF-A0A3D0SV43-F1
#
_cell.length_a   1.000
_cell.length_b   1.000
_cell.length_c   1.000
_cell.angle_alpha   90.00
_cell.angle_beta   90.00
_cell.angle_gamma   90.00
#
_symmetry.space_group_name_H-M   'P 1'
#
loop_
_entity.id
_entity.type
_entity.pdbx_description
1 polymer ?
#
loop_
_entity_poly.entity_id
_entity_poly.type
_entity_poly.pdbx_seq_one_letter_code
_entity_poly.pdbx_strand_id
1 'polypeptide(L)'
;ALMLREARTQALLPGLDEIIDAITRWAHQYADQPMLARTHGQPASPTTLGKEMANVAYRLKRQRAQLVASPLLGKINGAVGNYNAHLTAYPEVDWEEVARRFVTEDLGLDWNPYTIQIE
;
A
#
# COMPACT_ATOMS: atom_id res chain seq x y z
N ALA A 1 7.84 8.47 6.41
CA ALA A 1 6.78 7.45 6.55
C ALA A 1 5.39 8.04 6.85
N LEU A 2 5.21 8.92 7.84
CA LEU A 2 3.89 9.48 8.20
C LEU A 2 3.15 10.15 7.02
N MET A 3 3.82 11.02 6.26
CA MET A 3 3.24 11.66 5.07
C MET A 3 2.77 10.63 4.03
N LEU A 4 3.53 9.54 3.84
CA LEU A 4 3.14 8.46 2.93
C LEU A 4 1.92 7.70 3.46
N ARG A 5 1.82 7.50 4.77
CA ARG A 5 0.64 6.90 5.41
C ARG A 5 -0.60 7.74 5.16
N GLU A 6 -0.51 9.05 5.36
CA GLU A 6 -1.63 9.97 5.17
C GLU A 6 -2.02 10.06 3.69
N ALA A 7 -1.06 10.27 2.79
CA ALA A 7 -1.33 10.27 1.36
C ALA A 7 -1.97 8.94 0.88
N ARG A 8 -1.49 7.80 1.41
CA ARG A 8 -2.07 6.48 1.12
C ARG A 8 -3.52 6.38 1.59
N THR A 9 -3.79 6.74 2.84
CA THR A 9 -5.09 6.51 3.49
C THR A 9 -6.15 7.55 3.15
N GLN A 10 -5.75 8.80 2.96
CA GLN A 10 -6.68 9.93 2.78
C GLN A 10 -6.90 10.29 1.31
N ALA A 11 -5.99 9.94 0.40
CA ALA A 11 -6.09 10.30 -1.00
C ALA A 11 -6.06 9.08 -1.94
N LEU A 12 -4.98 8.29 -1.90
CA LEU A 12 -4.77 7.21 -2.87
C LEU A 12 -5.79 6.08 -2.76
N LEU A 13 -6.01 5.53 -1.56
CA LEU A 13 -6.95 4.43 -1.37
C LEU A 13 -8.40 4.84 -1.66
N PRO A 14 -8.90 5.99 -1.18
CA PRO A 14 -10.25 6.45 -1.54
C PRO A 14 -10.45 6.61 -3.05
N GLY A 15 -9.51 7.26 -3.76
CA GLY A 15 -9.63 7.42 -5.20
C GLY A 15 -9.57 6.09 -5.96
N LEU A 16 -8.74 5.14 -5.50
CA LEU A 16 -8.69 3.80 -6.08
C LEU A 16 -9.98 3.02 -5.83
N ASP A 17 -10.60 3.17 -4.65
CA ASP A 17 -11.89 2.55 -4.31
C ASP A 17 -13.01 3.07 -5.20
N GLU A 18 -13.09 4.39 -5.43
CA GLU A 18 -14.06 4.98 -6.34
C GLU A 18 -13.97 4.41 -7.76
N ILE A 19 -12.75 4.23 -8.28
CA ILE A 19 -12.50 3.65 -9.60
C ILE A 19 -12.91 2.18 -9.63
N ILE A 20 -12.50 1.39 -8.62
CA ILE A 20 -12.84 -0.04 -8.52
C ILE A 20 -14.36 -0.22 -8.46
N ASP A 21 -15.05 0.61 -7.69
CA ASP A 21 -16.50 0.56 -7.54
C ASP A 21 -17.21 0.96 -8.82
N ALA A 22 -16.75 2.00 -9.53
CA ALA A 22 -17.29 2.38 -10.83
C ALA A 22 -17.20 1.25 -11.86
N ILE A 23 -16.04 0.60 -11.97
CA ILE A 23 -15.83 -0.52 -12.89
C ILE A 23 -16.65 -1.75 -12.44
N THR A 24 -16.77 -1.99 -11.13
CA THR A 24 -17.61 -3.07 -10.59
C THR A 24 -19.09 -2.82 -10.90
N ARG A 25 -19.57 -1.58 -10.80
CA ARG A 25 -20.94 -1.21 -11.22
C ARG A 25 -21.16 -1.49 -12.70
N TRP A 26 -20.22 -1.12 -13.58
CA TRP A 26 -20.32 -1.46 -15.01
C TRP A 26 -20.28 -2.96 -15.27
N ALA A 27 -19.50 -3.72 -14.50
CA ALA A 27 -19.46 -5.16 -14.59
C ALA A 27 -20.84 -5.79 -14.35
N HIS A 28 -21.57 -5.30 -13.35
CA HIS A 28 -22.93 -5.75 -13.07
C HIS A 28 -23.95 -5.19 -14.06
N GLN A 29 -23.90 -3.90 -14.37
CA GLN A 29 -24.85 -3.22 -15.26
C GLN A 29 -24.85 -3.84 -16.66
N TYR A 30 -23.68 -4.24 -17.17
CA TYR A 30 -23.52 -4.79 -18.51
C TYR A 30 -23.25 -6.30 -18.51
N ALA A 31 -23.61 -7.00 -17.42
CA ALA A 31 -23.33 -8.42 -17.25
C ALA A 31 -23.89 -9.28 -18.40
N ASP A 32 -25.08 -8.93 -18.89
CA ASP A 32 -25.80 -9.65 -19.95
C ASP A 32 -25.61 -9.05 -21.35
N GLN A 33 -24.84 -7.95 -21.50
CA GLN A 33 -24.64 -7.26 -22.77
C GLN A 33 -23.64 -8.04 -23.65
N PRO A 34 -24.07 -8.70 -24.74
CA PRO A 34 -23.16 -9.49 -25.57
C PRO A 34 -22.17 -8.59 -26.32
N MET A 35 -20.94 -9.05 -26.48
CA MET A 35 -19.87 -8.34 -27.18
C MET A 35 -19.03 -9.33 -27.99
N LEU A 36 -18.75 -9.00 -29.25
CA LEU A 36 -17.79 -9.74 -30.06
C LEU A 36 -16.38 -9.53 -29.51
N ALA A 37 -15.77 -10.57 -28.96
CA ALA A 37 -14.40 -10.49 -28.45
C ALA A 37 -13.39 -10.37 -29.60
N ARG A 38 -12.20 -9.86 -29.28
CA ARG A 38 -11.07 -9.81 -30.21
C ARG A 38 -9.81 -10.39 -29.58
N THR A 39 -9.17 -11.32 -30.28
CA THR A 39 -7.83 -11.83 -29.95
C THR A 39 -6.90 -11.55 -31.13
N HIS A 40 -5.70 -11.03 -30.88
CA HIS A 40 -4.82 -10.50 -31.93
C HIS A 40 -5.51 -9.48 -32.87
N GLY A 41 -6.53 -8.77 -32.37
CA GLY A 41 -7.35 -7.83 -33.13
C GLY A 41 -8.46 -8.46 -34.01
N GLN A 42 -8.47 -9.79 -34.16
CA GLN A 42 -9.43 -10.53 -35.00
C GLN A 42 -10.66 -10.99 -34.20
N PRO A 43 -11.85 -11.13 -34.82
CA PRO A 43 -13.04 -11.68 -34.19
C PRO A 43 -12.79 -13.02 -33.50
N ALA A 44 -13.31 -13.19 -32.29
CA ALA A 44 -13.22 -14.42 -31.50
C ALA A 44 -14.58 -14.77 -30.86
N SER A 45 -14.64 -15.88 -30.11
CA SER A 45 -15.84 -16.30 -29.39
C SER A 45 -16.44 -15.16 -28.56
N PRO A 46 -17.78 -14.97 -28.57
CA PRO A 46 -18.41 -13.87 -27.84
C PRO A 46 -18.11 -13.87 -26.34
N THR A 47 -18.20 -12.69 -25.76
CA THR A 47 -18.19 -12.46 -24.31
C THR A 47 -19.27 -11.46 -23.93
N THR A 48 -19.29 -10.95 -22.70
CA THR A 48 -20.13 -9.82 -22.31
C THR A 48 -19.28 -8.62 -21.90
N LEU A 49 -19.78 -7.41 -22.15
CA LEU A 49 -19.09 -6.19 -21.75
C LEU A 49 -18.86 -6.16 -20.24
N GLY A 50 -19.85 -6.59 -19.46
CA GLY A 50 -19.76 -6.66 -18.01
C GLY A 50 -18.65 -7.60 -17.52
N LYS A 51 -18.49 -8.78 -18.15
CA LYS A 51 -17.39 -9.70 -17.83
C LYS A 51 -16.03 -9.03 -18.08
N GLU A 52 -15.86 -8.31 -19.18
CA GLU A 52 -14.58 -7.64 -19.45
C GLU A 52 -14.26 -6.52 -18.46
N MET A 53 -15.28 -5.81 -17.96
CA MET A 53 -15.11 -4.88 -16.84
C MET A 53 -14.73 -5.60 -15.54
N ALA A 54 -15.33 -6.78 -15.27
CA ALA A 54 -15.01 -7.59 -14.09
C ALA A 54 -13.53 -8.02 -14.06
N ASN A 55 -12.95 -8.37 -15.22
CA ASN A 55 -11.51 -8.68 -15.33
C ASN A 55 -10.64 -7.52 -14.84
N VAL A 56 -11.00 -6.28 -15.19
CA VAL A 56 -10.27 -5.07 -14.77
C VAL A 56 -10.44 -4.82 -13.28
N ALA A 57 -11.69 -4.85 -12.77
CA ALA A 57 -11.97 -4.67 -11.34
C ALA A 57 -11.23 -5.69 -10.47
N TYR A 58 -11.22 -6.95 -10.87
CA TYR A 58 -10.53 -8.02 -10.13
C TYR A 58 -9.02 -7.78 -10.04
N ARG A 59 -8.40 -7.34 -11.14
CA ARG A 59 -6.96 -7.01 -11.16
C ARG A 59 -6.65 -5.80 -10.27
N LEU A 60 -7.48 -4.76 -10.30
CA LEU A 60 -7.29 -3.58 -9.45
C LEU A 60 -7.45 -3.90 -7.96
N LYS A 61 -8.46 -4.70 -7.57
CA LYS A 61 -8.64 -5.15 -6.19
C LYS A 61 -7.40 -5.87 -5.65
N ARG A 62 -6.75 -6.70 -6.48
CA ARG A 62 -5.46 -7.33 -6.11
C ARG A 62 -4.35 -6.30 -5.85
N GLN A 63 -4.21 -5.29 -6.71
CA GLN A 63 -3.18 -4.26 -6.52
C GLN A 63 -3.44 -3.39 -5.29
N ARG A 64 -4.71 -3.06 -5.04
CA ARG A 64 -5.12 -2.37 -3.81
C ARG A 64 -4.72 -3.14 -2.57
N ALA A 65 -4.99 -4.46 -2.52
CA ALA A 65 -4.62 -5.30 -1.38
C ALA A 65 -3.11 -5.29 -1.14
N GLN A 66 -2.29 -5.34 -2.20
CA GLN A 66 -0.83 -5.24 -2.09
C GLN A 66 -0.38 -3.88 -1.55
N LEU A 67 -1.01 -2.78 -2.00
CA LEU A 67 -0.69 -1.43 -1.52
C LEU A 67 -1.00 -1.25 -0.02
N VAL A 68 -2.11 -1.83 0.44
CA VAL A 68 -2.49 -1.84 1.87
C VAL A 68 -1.50 -2.66 2.69
N ALA A 69 -1.08 -3.82 2.17
CA ALA A 69 -0.17 -4.74 2.86
C ALA A 69 1.29 -4.25 2.90
N SER A 70 1.66 -3.18 2.19
CA SER A 70 3.01 -2.64 2.22
C SER A 70 3.30 -1.98 3.58
N PRO A 71 4.31 -2.46 4.33
CA PRO A 71 4.66 -1.88 5.62
C PRO A 71 5.20 -0.46 5.45
N LEU A 72 4.94 0.40 6.43
CA LEU A 72 5.48 1.75 6.47
C LEU A 72 6.48 1.82 7.61
N LEU A 73 7.75 1.65 7.25
CA LEU A 73 8.86 1.59 8.18
C LEU A 73 9.21 2.98 8.75
N GLY A 74 9.79 2.99 9.94
CA GLY A 74 10.42 4.17 10.53
C GLY A 74 11.61 3.79 11.42
N LYS A 75 12.53 4.74 11.60
CA LYS A 75 13.78 4.56 12.36
C LYS A 75 14.15 5.78 13.19
N ILE A 76 14.84 5.55 14.31
CA ILE A 76 15.46 6.62 15.12
C ILE A 76 16.67 6.07 15.91
N ASN A 77 17.84 6.02 15.27
CA ASN A 77 19.04 5.39 15.82
C ASN A 77 20.33 6.20 15.60
N GLY A 78 20.19 7.52 15.41
CA GLY A 78 21.28 8.49 15.37
C GLY A 78 22.08 8.53 14.05
N ALA A 79 23.27 9.13 14.11
CA ALA A 79 24.05 9.53 12.93
C ALA A 79 24.41 8.35 11.99
N VAL A 80 24.72 7.18 12.55
CA VAL A 80 25.17 5.99 11.80
C VAL A 80 24.42 4.72 12.21
N GLY A 81 23.27 4.86 12.87
CA GLY A 81 22.42 3.72 13.21
C GLY A 81 22.70 3.00 14.54
N ASN A 82 23.65 3.48 15.34
CA ASN A 82 24.17 2.78 16.53
C ASN A 82 23.92 3.49 17.86
N TYR A 83 23.05 4.51 17.89
CA TYR A 83 22.72 5.27 19.12
C TYR A 83 23.92 5.96 19.82
N ASN A 84 25.10 6.07 19.19
CA ASN A 84 26.35 6.54 19.81
C ASN A 84 26.20 7.77 20.73
N ALA A 85 25.56 8.85 20.25
CA ALA A 85 25.38 10.07 21.03
C ALA A 85 24.47 9.86 22.26
N HIS A 86 23.43 9.02 22.10
CA HIS A 86 22.47 8.72 23.16
C HIS A 86 23.12 7.88 24.26
N LEU A 87 23.86 6.84 23.89
CA LEU A 87 24.59 5.96 24.82
C LEU A 87 25.72 6.70 25.55
N THR A 88 26.39 7.67 24.91
CA THR A 88 27.39 8.51 25.59
C THR A 88 26.76 9.40 26.66
N ALA A 89 25.55 9.90 26.42
CA ALA A 89 24.86 10.79 27.35
C ALA A 89 24.18 10.03 28.50
N TYR A 90 23.53 8.91 28.18
CA TYR A 90 22.77 8.08 29.13
C TYR A 90 22.98 6.60 28.80
N PRO A 91 24.09 5.99 29.25
CA PRO A 91 24.44 4.60 28.95
C PRO A 91 23.51 3.57 29.62
N GLU A 92 22.78 3.96 30.66
CA GLU A 92 21.86 3.11 31.41
C GLU A 92 20.47 2.97 30.77
N VAL A 93 20.16 3.80 29.77
CA VAL A 93 18.86 3.80 29.08
C VAL A 93 18.89 2.80 27.94
N ASP A 94 17.86 1.95 27.87
CA ASP A 94 17.63 1.07 26.72
C ASP A 94 17.09 1.88 25.53
N TRP A 95 18.01 2.44 24.74
CA TRP A 95 17.68 3.27 23.60
C TRP A 95 17.03 2.51 22.45
N GLU A 96 17.26 1.20 22.34
CA GLU A 96 16.61 0.36 21.35
C GLU A 96 15.11 0.23 21.67
N GLU A 97 14.78 -0.05 22.92
CA GLU A 97 13.40 -0.12 23.38
C GLU A 97 12.69 1.23 23.30
N VAL A 98 13.36 2.33 23.67
CA VAL A 98 12.83 3.69 23.50
C VAL A 98 12.51 3.98 22.04
N ALA A 99 13.43 3.67 21.12
CA ALA A 99 13.25 3.88 19.69
C ALA A 99 12.10 3.03 19.14
N ARG A 100 12.02 1.75 19.53
CA ARG A 100 10.95 0.85 19.14
C ARG A 100 9.60 1.40 19.57
N ARG A 101 9.44 1.75 20.85
CA ARG A 101 8.18 2.29 21.39
C ARG A 101 7.79 3.59 20.70
N PHE A 102 8.74 4.51 20.50
CA PHE A 102 8.47 5.76 19.80
C PHE A 102 7.96 5.51 18.37
N VAL A 103 8.57 4.59 17.63
CA VAL A 103 8.16 4.30 16.24
C VAL A 103 6.82 3.56 16.20
N THR A 104 6.61 2.54 17.04
CA THR A 104 5.41 1.69 16.97
C THR A 104 4.21 2.24 17.73
N GLU A 105 4.40 2.78 18.94
CA GLU A 105 3.32 3.22 19.81
C GLU A 105 2.94 4.67 19.54
N ASP A 106 3.93 5.57 19.49
CA ASP A 106 3.65 7.02 19.36
C ASP A 106 3.36 7.39 17.90
N LEU A 107 4.16 6.86 16.95
CA LEU A 107 4.01 7.17 15.53
C LEU A 107 3.11 6.19 14.78
N GLY A 108 2.90 4.97 15.29
CA GLY A 108 2.09 3.94 14.61
C GLY A 108 2.70 3.47 13.29
N LEU A 109 4.03 3.30 13.26
CA LEU A 109 4.80 2.81 12.12
C LEU A 109 5.44 1.45 12.44
N ASP A 110 5.82 0.73 11.41
CA ASP A 110 6.61 -0.50 11.56
C ASP A 110 8.06 -0.12 11.88
N TRP A 111 8.68 -0.78 12.85
CA TRP A 111 10.02 -0.40 13.29
C TRP A 111 11.12 -1.07 12.46
N ASN A 112 12.09 -0.26 12.00
CA ASN A 112 13.28 -0.71 11.30
C ASN A 112 14.53 -0.57 12.21
N PRO A 113 14.96 -1.66 12.89
CA PRO A 113 16.04 -1.58 13.89
C PRO A 113 17.43 -1.34 13.30
N TYR A 114 17.69 -1.84 12.09
CA TYR A 114 19.03 -1.85 11.49
C TYR A 114 19.09 -0.92 10.28
N THR A 115 19.67 0.26 10.47
CA THR A 115 19.81 1.25 9.39
C THR A 115 21.20 1.88 9.41
N ILE A 116 21.55 2.58 8.34
CA ILE A 116 22.65 3.55 8.35
C ILE A 116 22.08 4.91 8.75
N GLN A 117 22.65 6.02 8.26
CA GLN A 117 22.09 7.35 8.47
C GLN A 117 20.66 7.49 7.92
N ILE A 118 20.31 6.70 6.91
CA ILE A 118 18.99 6.62 6.26
C ILE A 118 18.45 5.17 6.30
N GLU A 119 17.20 5.01 5.87
CA GLU A 119 16.59 3.73 5.50
C GLU A 119 16.13 3.74 4.04
#